data_AF-A0A6G2JV48-F1
#
_entry.id   AF-A0A6G2JV48-F1
#
_cell.length_a   1.000
_cell.length_b   1.000
_cell.length_c   1.000
_cell.angle_alpha   90.00
_cell.angle_beta   90.00
_cell.angle_gamma   90.00
#
_symmetry.space_group_name_H-M   'P 1'
#
loop_
_entity.id
_entity.type
_entity.pdbx_description
1 polymer ?
#
loop_
_entity_poly.entity_id
_entity_poly.type
_entity_poly.pdbx_seq_one_letter_code
_entity_poly.pdbx_strand_id
1 'polypeptide(L)'
;MASEQELAGLLRQGHFGALFRRMGWDNAGVLEAVQVEGSDLRPVAIAGKRGVTAWRVDCPAGVPERSEQHRVVRRLRRFSRDQLVVFASSDQHLWLWPEQRPSGVGHRLVDHGYPSAAPTESLLQRLAQASFALDEEDGLTATSVLARIRRSFNADRVTKSFYREFQKHHRNFAATVEGIASDEDRRWYASVLLNRVMFVYFIQRKGFLDRDRNYLRSRLRMVRQHYGADRFYAFYRRFLLPLFHVGLGSPPDGRDYAEAEAQRIIGDVPYVNGGIFEPHELEEAYDIEIADGAFESLFDFFDTWRWHLDECPTGESNEINPDILGFIFEQYINFTDAGQKENGAYYTKPDVTGYMAASTILPAVADRLVAAGLDDPALLLAGSGDAYLHDSNGHGIESSTSGTDGRTDGRTDGRTDGRTD
;
A
#
# COMPACT_ATOMS: atom_id res chain seq x y z
N MET A 1 3.30 14.47 -14.88
CA MET A 1 2.31 13.48 -15.39
C MET A 1 0.96 14.16 -15.59
N ALA A 2 -0.14 13.43 -15.83
CA ALA A 2 -1.49 13.98 -15.76
C ALA A 2 -1.88 14.31 -14.32
N SER A 3 -2.60 15.42 -14.09
CA SER A 3 -3.14 15.71 -12.75
C SER A 3 -4.46 14.95 -12.52
N GLU A 4 -4.69 14.49 -11.30
CA GLU A 4 -5.90 13.72 -10.96
C GLU A 4 -7.19 14.51 -11.19
N GLN A 5 -7.14 15.84 -11.00
CA GLN A 5 -8.24 16.76 -11.29
C GLN A 5 -8.66 16.74 -12.76
N GLU A 6 -7.69 16.62 -13.68
CA GLU A 6 -7.97 16.52 -15.12
C GLU A 6 -8.54 15.14 -15.49
N LEU A 7 -7.97 14.06 -14.94
CA LEU A 7 -8.52 12.70 -15.11
C LEU A 7 -9.98 12.63 -14.60
N ALA A 8 -10.29 13.29 -13.49
CA ALA A 8 -11.64 13.40 -12.94
C ALA A 8 -12.59 14.16 -13.87
N GLY A 9 -12.13 15.28 -14.46
CA GLY A 9 -12.91 16.03 -15.45
C GLY A 9 -13.25 15.19 -16.68
N LEU A 10 -12.26 14.47 -17.22
CA LEU A 10 -12.43 13.61 -18.40
C LEU A 10 -13.35 12.41 -18.13
N LEU A 11 -13.31 11.83 -16.92
CA LEU A 11 -14.24 10.76 -16.51
C LEU A 11 -15.69 11.25 -16.38
N ARG A 12 -15.94 12.37 -15.69
CA ARG A 12 -17.30 12.94 -15.54
C ARG A 12 -17.95 13.29 -16.89
N GLN A 13 -17.12 13.67 -17.87
CA GLN A 13 -17.56 13.97 -19.24
C GLN A 13 -17.70 12.71 -20.12
N GLY A 14 -17.33 11.53 -19.63
CA GLY A 14 -17.27 10.30 -20.43
C GLY A 14 -16.26 10.36 -21.57
N HIS A 15 -15.25 11.22 -21.50
CA HIS A 15 -14.24 11.45 -22.54
C HIS A 15 -13.09 10.43 -22.48
N PHE A 16 -13.42 9.14 -22.43
CA PHE A 16 -12.46 8.04 -22.25
C PHE A 16 -11.30 8.04 -23.25
N GLY A 17 -11.51 8.39 -24.52
CA GLY A 17 -10.41 8.49 -25.50
C GLY A 17 -9.39 9.60 -25.16
N ALA A 18 -9.83 10.71 -24.57
CA ALA A 18 -8.93 11.75 -24.08
C ALA A 18 -8.26 11.33 -22.77
N LEU A 19 -8.98 10.64 -21.88
CA LEU A 19 -8.44 10.07 -20.64
C LEU A 19 -7.26 9.14 -20.94
N PHE A 20 -7.41 8.18 -21.85
CA PHE A 20 -6.33 7.26 -22.23
C PHE A 20 -5.14 7.97 -22.87
N ARG A 21 -5.36 8.94 -23.77
CA ARG A 21 -4.26 9.79 -24.29
C ARG A 21 -3.50 10.49 -23.17
N ARG A 22 -4.21 11.01 -22.17
CA ARG A 22 -3.62 11.72 -21.04
C ARG A 22 -2.87 10.78 -20.08
N MET A 23 -3.24 9.49 -20.07
CA MET A 23 -2.49 8.37 -19.48
C MET A 23 -1.33 7.86 -20.38
N GLY A 24 -0.95 8.57 -21.45
CA GLY A 24 0.14 8.16 -22.34
C GLY A 24 -0.19 7.02 -23.30
N TRP A 25 -1.48 6.75 -23.57
CA TRP A 25 -1.87 5.81 -24.61
C TRP A 25 -1.88 6.46 -26.00
N ASP A 26 -1.63 5.64 -27.00
CA ASP A 26 -1.69 6.01 -28.41
C ASP A 26 -3.17 6.11 -28.83
N ASN A 27 -3.47 6.91 -29.86
CA ASN A 27 -4.80 6.86 -30.45
C ASN A 27 -5.07 5.45 -31.00
N ALA A 28 -6.28 4.93 -30.77
CA ALA A 28 -6.73 3.81 -31.57
C ALA A 28 -6.72 4.26 -33.05
N GLY A 29 -6.11 3.43 -33.92
CA GLY A 29 -6.34 3.59 -35.36
C GLY A 29 -7.84 3.54 -35.63
N VAL A 30 -8.31 4.28 -36.64
CA VAL A 30 -9.74 4.39 -36.93
C VAL A 30 -10.30 3.01 -37.27
N LEU A 31 -11.02 2.44 -36.30
CA LEU A 31 -11.73 1.18 -36.40
C LEU A 31 -13.21 1.48 -36.26
N GLU A 32 -13.99 1.11 -37.28
CA GLU A 32 -15.44 1.25 -37.26
C GLU A 32 -16.06 0.48 -36.09
N ALA A 33 -17.23 0.93 -35.64
CA ALA A 33 -17.92 0.33 -34.50
C ALA A 33 -18.25 -1.15 -34.76
N VAL A 34 -17.79 -2.03 -33.87
CA VAL A 34 -17.87 -3.48 -34.05
C VAL A 34 -19.31 -3.96 -33.87
N GLN A 35 -19.83 -4.69 -34.86
CA GLN A 35 -21.12 -5.37 -34.75
C GLN A 35 -20.98 -6.64 -33.90
N VAL A 36 -21.80 -6.75 -32.85
CA VAL A 36 -21.87 -7.90 -31.93
C VAL A 36 -23.13 -8.70 -32.22
N GLU A 37 -22.98 -9.97 -32.59
CA GLU A 37 -24.12 -10.82 -33.00
C GLU A 37 -25.12 -11.05 -31.84
N GLY A 38 -26.37 -10.63 -32.06
CA GLY A 38 -27.44 -10.74 -31.06
C GLY A 38 -27.25 -9.83 -29.84
N SER A 39 -26.65 -8.65 -30.02
CA SER A 39 -26.56 -7.56 -29.06
C SER A 39 -26.63 -6.22 -29.81
N ASP A 40 -27.29 -5.22 -29.25
CA ASP A 40 -27.35 -3.87 -29.84
C ASP A 40 -26.13 -3.01 -29.49
N LEU A 41 -25.26 -3.52 -28.62
CA LEU A 41 -24.03 -2.84 -28.22
C LEU A 41 -23.04 -2.74 -29.38
N ARG A 42 -22.36 -1.59 -29.48
CA ARG A 42 -21.41 -1.27 -30.56
C ARG A 42 -20.07 -0.82 -29.97
N PRO A 43 -19.14 -1.76 -29.70
CA PRO A 43 -17.82 -1.42 -29.20
C PRO A 43 -17.01 -0.59 -30.21
N VAL A 44 -16.36 0.47 -29.72
CA VAL A 44 -15.48 1.35 -30.50
C VAL A 44 -14.09 1.35 -29.87
N ALA A 45 -13.03 1.20 -30.67
CA ALA A 45 -11.67 1.33 -30.17
C ALA A 45 -11.37 2.80 -29.90
N ILE A 46 -10.89 3.12 -28.69
CA ILE A 46 -10.68 4.50 -28.23
C ILE A 46 -9.22 4.84 -27.96
N ALA A 47 -8.39 3.84 -27.64
CA ALA A 47 -6.94 3.99 -27.50
C ALA A 47 -6.23 2.64 -27.75
N GLY A 48 -4.92 2.70 -27.98
CA GLY A 48 -4.05 1.53 -28.01
C GLY A 48 -2.73 1.79 -27.28
N LYS A 49 -2.08 0.74 -26.77
CA LYS A 49 -0.67 0.85 -26.34
C LYS A 49 0.04 -0.48 -26.56
N ARG A 50 1.10 -0.47 -27.39
CA ARG A 50 1.98 -1.62 -27.68
C ARG A 50 1.24 -2.95 -27.94
N GLY A 51 0.09 -2.90 -28.63
CA GLY A 51 -0.73 -4.07 -29.00
C GLY A 51 -1.94 -4.37 -28.09
N VAL A 52 -2.08 -3.68 -26.96
CA VAL A 52 -3.30 -3.69 -26.13
C VAL A 52 -4.28 -2.65 -26.68
N THR A 53 -5.56 -3.00 -26.85
CA THR A 53 -6.60 -2.07 -27.31
C THR A 53 -7.60 -1.75 -26.20
N ALA A 54 -7.84 -0.46 -25.96
CA ALA A 54 -8.94 0.01 -25.11
C ALA A 54 -10.19 0.23 -25.97
N TRP A 55 -11.29 -0.40 -25.57
CA TRP A 55 -12.59 -0.34 -26.21
C TRP A 55 -13.61 0.36 -25.30
N ARG A 56 -14.43 1.24 -25.87
CA ARG A 56 -15.62 1.80 -25.24
C ARG A 56 -16.85 1.07 -25.75
N VAL A 57 -17.83 0.86 -24.87
CA VAL A 57 -19.15 0.34 -25.21
C VAL A 57 -20.20 1.24 -24.56
N ASP A 58 -20.91 2.03 -25.37
CA ASP A 58 -22.00 2.86 -24.86
C ASP A 58 -23.24 2.02 -24.57
N CYS A 59 -23.75 2.16 -23.35
CA CYS A 59 -24.77 1.31 -22.75
C CYS A 59 -25.96 2.17 -22.27
N PRO A 60 -26.80 2.67 -23.18
CA PRO A 60 -27.87 3.63 -22.85
C PRO A 60 -28.97 3.03 -21.95
N ALA A 61 -29.09 1.70 -21.89
CA ALA A 61 -30.03 0.99 -21.03
C ALA A 61 -29.45 0.62 -19.64
N GLY A 62 -28.25 1.12 -19.29
CA GLY A 62 -27.49 0.66 -18.13
C GLY A 62 -26.43 -0.39 -18.48
N VAL A 63 -25.53 -0.69 -17.54
CA VAL A 63 -24.47 -1.70 -17.74
C VAL A 63 -25.07 -3.08 -18.02
N PRO A 64 -24.66 -3.77 -19.10
CA PRO A 64 -25.27 -5.02 -19.53
C PRO A 64 -24.98 -6.20 -18.60
N GLU A 65 -25.81 -7.24 -18.64
CA GLU A 65 -25.59 -8.45 -17.84
C GLU A 65 -24.31 -9.21 -18.20
N ARG A 66 -23.83 -10.04 -17.26
CA ARG A 66 -22.56 -10.77 -17.39
C ARG A 66 -22.50 -11.68 -18.62
N SER A 67 -23.63 -12.22 -19.07
CA SER A 67 -23.76 -13.04 -20.28
C SER A 67 -23.45 -12.25 -21.55
N GLU A 68 -23.91 -11.01 -21.64
CA GLU A 68 -23.68 -10.08 -22.75
C GLU A 68 -22.27 -9.47 -22.68
N GLN A 69 -21.78 -9.10 -21.49
CA GLN A 69 -20.37 -8.71 -21.28
C GLN A 69 -19.41 -9.77 -21.85
N HIS A 70 -19.64 -11.05 -21.52
CA HIS A 70 -18.87 -12.18 -22.08
C HIS A 70 -18.99 -12.29 -23.60
N ARG A 71 -20.15 -11.99 -24.18
CA ARG A 71 -20.37 -12.02 -25.64
C ARG A 71 -19.57 -10.93 -26.34
N VAL A 72 -19.62 -9.70 -25.83
CA VAL A 72 -18.86 -8.55 -26.34
C VAL A 72 -17.36 -8.83 -26.28
N VAL A 73 -16.82 -9.20 -25.12
CA VAL A 73 -15.38 -9.50 -24.95
C VAL A 73 -14.94 -10.68 -25.84
N ARG A 74 -15.80 -11.68 -26.05
CA ARG A 74 -15.52 -12.79 -26.99
C ARG A 74 -15.48 -12.32 -28.45
N ARG A 75 -16.36 -11.39 -28.85
CA ARG A 75 -16.37 -10.81 -30.21
C ARG A 75 -15.13 -9.97 -30.49
N LEU A 76 -14.73 -9.15 -29.52
CA LEU A 76 -13.56 -8.25 -29.61
C LEU A 76 -12.22 -8.98 -29.78
N ARG A 77 -12.11 -10.23 -29.32
CA ARG A 77 -10.92 -11.08 -29.54
C ARG A 77 -10.55 -11.34 -31.00
N ARG A 78 -11.49 -11.15 -31.93
CA ARG A 78 -11.21 -11.24 -33.37
C ARG A 78 -10.47 -10.00 -33.92
N PHE A 79 -10.38 -8.92 -33.13
CA PHE A 79 -9.76 -7.64 -33.51
C PHE A 79 -8.54 -7.32 -32.66
N SER A 80 -8.60 -7.57 -31.35
CA SER A 80 -7.49 -7.34 -30.41
C SER A 80 -7.29 -8.56 -29.51
N ARG A 81 -6.08 -9.13 -29.50
CA ARG A 81 -5.70 -10.25 -28.63
C ARG A 81 -5.80 -9.84 -27.16
N ASP A 82 -5.18 -8.71 -26.84
CA ASP A 82 -5.10 -8.11 -25.52
C ASP A 82 -5.97 -6.85 -25.51
N GLN A 83 -6.86 -6.75 -24.53
CA GLN A 83 -7.94 -5.77 -24.56
C GLN A 83 -8.34 -5.29 -23.16
N LEU A 84 -8.76 -4.04 -23.11
CA LEU A 84 -9.45 -3.40 -22.00
C LEU A 84 -10.80 -2.92 -22.54
N VAL A 85 -11.89 -3.14 -21.82
CA VAL A 85 -13.24 -2.78 -22.27
C VAL A 85 -13.92 -1.94 -21.19
N VAL A 86 -14.44 -0.77 -21.55
CA VAL A 86 -15.17 0.14 -20.66
C VAL A 86 -16.62 0.22 -21.16
N PHE A 87 -17.53 -0.38 -20.40
CA PHE A 87 -18.97 -0.23 -20.60
C PHE A 87 -19.40 1.04 -19.87
N ALA A 88 -20.03 1.99 -20.56
CA ALA A 88 -20.39 3.28 -20.01
C ALA A 88 -21.91 3.52 -20.12
N SER A 89 -22.58 3.74 -19.00
CA SER A 89 -23.95 4.22 -18.91
C SER A 89 -24.00 5.59 -18.22
N SER A 90 -25.17 6.20 -18.15
CA SER A 90 -25.38 7.53 -17.58
C SER A 90 -25.10 7.62 -16.07
N ASP A 91 -25.29 6.51 -15.37
CA ASP A 91 -25.15 6.36 -13.91
C ASP A 91 -23.78 5.80 -13.48
N GLN A 92 -23.23 4.87 -14.24
CA GLN A 92 -22.04 4.10 -13.87
C GLN A 92 -21.20 3.69 -15.08
N HIS A 93 -19.96 3.27 -14.83
CA HIS A 93 -19.08 2.72 -15.84
C HIS A 93 -18.30 1.51 -15.30
N LEU A 94 -18.29 0.44 -16.10
CA LEU A 94 -17.71 -0.86 -15.75
C LEU A 94 -16.47 -1.12 -16.62
N TRP A 95 -15.31 -1.13 -15.98
CA TRP A 95 -14.03 -1.47 -16.61
C TRP A 95 -13.82 -2.98 -16.53
N LEU A 96 -13.39 -3.59 -17.63
CA LEU A 96 -13.37 -5.03 -17.83
C LEU A 96 -12.11 -5.46 -18.60
N TRP A 97 -11.37 -6.43 -18.06
CA TRP A 97 -10.28 -7.10 -18.78
C TRP A 97 -10.42 -8.63 -18.69
N PRO A 98 -10.15 -9.35 -19.79
CA PRO A 98 -10.04 -10.79 -19.75
C PRO A 98 -8.69 -11.22 -19.19
N GLU A 99 -8.74 -12.00 -18.13
CA GLU A 99 -7.62 -12.72 -17.55
C GLU A 99 -7.65 -14.18 -18.03
N GLN A 100 -6.50 -14.77 -18.38
CA GLN A 100 -6.44 -16.19 -18.75
C GLN A 100 -6.48 -17.05 -17.50
N ARG A 101 -7.31 -18.10 -17.51
CA ARG A 101 -7.38 -19.00 -16.35
C ARG A 101 -6.08 -19.81 -16.23
N PRO A 102 -5.62 -20.16 -15.01
CA PRO A 102 -4.42 -21.01 -14.81
C PRO A 102 -4.50 -22.37 -15.53
N SER A 103 -5.71 -22.88 -15.76
CA SER A 103 -5.95 -24.10 -16.57
C SER A 103 -5.68 -23.94 -18.07
N GLY A 104 -5.27 -22.75 -18.54
CA GLY A 104 -5.11 -22.39 -19.95
C GLY A 104 -6.44 -22.24 -20.72
N VAL A 105 -7.49 -22.94 -20.30
CA VAL A 105 -8.79 -23.02 -20.95
C VAL A 105 -9.71 -21.87 -20.50
N GLY A 106 -9.99 -20.97 -21.45
CA GLY A 106 -10.93 -19.88 -21.26
C GLY A 106 -10.40 -18.75 -20.37
N HIS A 107 -11.29 -17.80 -20.08
CA HIS A 107 -10.92 -16.56 -19.42
C HIS A 107 -11.84 -16.26 -18.24
N ARG A 108 -11.30 -15.56 -17.25
CA ARG A 108 -12.06 -14.84 -16.24
C ARG A 108 -12.23 -13.40 -16.73
N LEU A 109 -13.44 -12.86 -16.59
CA LEU A 109 -13.62 -11.41 -16.65
C LEU A 109 -13.37 -10.86 -15.25
N VAL A 110 -12.44 -9.91 -15.15
CA VAL A 110 -12.17 -9.12 -13.96
C VAL A 110 -12.71 -7.72 -14.22
N ASP A 111 -13.50 -7.21 -13.28
CA ASP A 111 -14.40 -6.10 -13.50
C ASP A 111 -14.47 -5.14 -12.31
N HIS A 112 -14.45 -3.85 -12.62
CA HIS A 112 -14.41 -2.75 -11.65
C HIS A 112 -15.42 -1.67 -12.06
N GLY A 113 -16.49 -1.55 -11.27
CA GLY A 113 -17.58 -0.60 -11.51
C GLY A 113 -17.44 0.66 -10.66
N TYR A 114 -17.69 1.82 -11.26
CA TYR A 114 -17.59 3.13 -10.61
C TYR A 114 -18.78 4.04 -11.01
N PRO A 115 -19.22 4.98 -10.15
CA PRO A 115 -20.26 5.94 -10.51
C PRO A 115 -19.77 6.99 -11.52
N SER A 116 -20.50 7.21 -12.61
CA SER A 116 -20.12 8.16 -13.68
C SER A 116 -20.11 9.62 -13.20
N ALA A 117 -21.02 9.97 -12.28
CA ALA A 117 -21.15 11.34 -11.76
C ALA A 117 -20.04 11.73 -10.76
N ALA A 118 -19.43 10.75 -10.08
CA ALA A 118 -18.47 10.96 -9.01
C ALA A 118 -17.32 9.94 -9.08
N PRO A 119 -16.30 10.19 -9.91
CA PRO A 119 -15.06 9.42 -9.90
C PRO A 119 -14.46 9.42 -8.50
N THR A 120 -14.22 8.24 -7.93
CA THR A 120 -13.57 8.12 -6.63
C THR A 120 -12.08 8.47 -6.76
N GLU A 121 -11.51 9.09 -5.73
CA GLU A 121 -10.07 9.33 -5.62
C GLU A 121 -9.26 8.04 -5.88
N SER A 122 -9.72 6.92 -5.32
CA SER A 122 -9.15 5.58 -5.55
C SER A 122 -9.17 5.11 -7.02
N LEU A 123 -10.09 5.60 -7.87
CA LEU A 123 -10.06 5.33 -9.30
C LEU A 123 -9.04 6.24 -10.00
N LEU A 124 -8.99 7.52 -9.64
CA LEU A 124 -8.09 8.51 -10.22
C LEU A 124 -6.62 8.10 -10.00
N GLN A 125 -6.28 7.73 -8.77
CA GLN A 125 -4.96 7.23 -8.40
C GLN A 125 -4.56 5.98 -9.20
N ARG A 126 -5.51 5.07 -9.47
CA ARG A 126 -5.25 3.84 -10.26
C ARG A 126 -5.07 4.09 -11.75
N LEU A 127 -5.73 5.11 -12.28
CA LEU A 127 -5.53 5.59 -13.65
C LEU A 127 -4.20 6.33 -13.77
N ALA A 128 -3.80 7.12 -12.76
CA ALA A 128 -2.48 7.72 -12.68
C ALA A 128 -1.37 6.64 -12.64
N GLN A 129 -1.50 5.63 -11.77
CA GLN A 129 -0.58 4.48 -11.72
C GLN A 129 -0.56 3.65 -13.01
N ALA A 130 -1.68 3.59 -13.75
CA ALA A 130 -1.79 2.93 -15.06
C ALA A 130 -1.41 3.85 -16.26
N SER A 131 -0.83 5.02 -15.99
CA SER A 131 -0.30 5.91 -17.03
C SER A 131 1.11 5.51 -17.45
N PHE A 132 1.51 5.86 -18.67
CA PHE A 132 2.83 5.61 -19.23
C PHE A 132 3.53 6.93 -19.57
N ALA A 133 4.79 7.08 -19.21
CA ALA A 133 5.62 8.21 -19.61
C ALA A 133 6.30 7.96 -20.97
N LEU A 134 6.81 9.02 -21.61
CA LEU A 134 7.38 8.97 -22.97
C LEU A 134 8.74 8.27 -23.02
N ASP A 135 9.52 8.39 -21.94
CA ASP A 135 10.81 7.73 -21.72
C ASP A 135 10.67 6.23 -21.45
N GLU A 136 9.53 5.77 -20.91
CA GLU A 136 9.24 4.35 -20.74
C GLU A 136 9.01 3.62 -22.07
N GLU A 137 8.72 4.32 -23.18
CA GLU A 137 8.14 3.70 -24.38
C GLU A 137 8.97 2.58 -25.00
N ASP A 138 10.30 2.73 -25.06
CA ASP A 138 11.20 1.77 -25.72
C ASP A 138 11.27 0.42 -24.99
N GLY A 139 10.93 0.39 -23.69
CA GLY A 139 10.86 -0.84 -22.88
C GLY A 139 9.47 -1.51 -22.84
N LEU A 140 8.42 -0.86 -23.35
CA LEU A 140 7.04 -1.35 -23.17
C LEU A 140 6.65 -2.47 -24.14
N THR A 141 6.04 -3.52 -23.58
CA THR A 141 5.46 -4.66 -24.31
C THR A 141 3.97 -4.79 -23.99
N ALA A 142 3.19 -5.48 -24.82
CA ALA A 142 1.78 -5.77 -24.52
C ALA A 142 1.58 -6.41 -23.13
N THR A 143 2.51 -7.29 -22.74
CA THR A 143 2.50 -7.98 -21.45
C THR A 143 2.78 -7.02 -20.29
N SER A 144 3.75 -6.11 -20.39
CA SER A 144 4.04 -5.14 -19.32
C SER A 144 2.92 -4.10 -19.19
N VAL A 145 2.33 -3.64 -20.30
CA VAL A 145 1.15 -2.76 -20.31
C VAL A 145 -0.03 -3.43 -19.58
N LEU A 146 -0.39 -4.67 -19.94
CA LEU A 146 -1.45 -5.41 -19.25
C LEU A 146 -1.13 -5.64 -17.76
N ALA A 147 0.12 -5.94 -17.42
CA ALA A 147 0.52 -6.16 -16.03
C ALA A 147 0.35 -4.89 -15.18
N ARG A 148 0.75 -3.71 -15.70
CA ARG A 148 0.59 -2.41 -15.02
C ARG A 148 -0.89 -2.05 -14.78
N ILE A 149 -1.74 -2.24 -15.79
CA ILE A 149 -3.19 -1.98 -15.67
C ILE A 149 -3.83 -2.95 -14.66
N ARG A 150 -3.54 -4.25 -14.75
CA ARG A 150 -4.07 -5.25 -13.80
C ARG A 150 -3.62 -4.95 -12.37
N ARG A 151 -2.35 -4.56 -12.20
CA ARG A 151 -1.75 -4.19 -10.91
C ARG A 151 -2.52 -3.07 -10.23
N SER A 152 -2.69 -1.91 -10.86
CA SER A 152 -3.32 -0.77 -10.19
C SER A 152 -4.78 -1.06 -9.83
N PHE A 153 -5.50 -1.83 -10.65
CA PHE A 153 -6.92 -2.11 -10.37
C PHE A 153 -7.18 -3.28 -9.41
N ASN A 154 -6.36 -4.35 -9.39
CA ASN A 154 -6.68 -5.59 -8.66
C ASN A 154 -6.58 -5.51 -7.12
N ALA A 155 -5.93 -4.50 -6.54
CA ALA A 155 -5.58 -4.44 -5.11
C ALA A 155 -6.76 -4.74 -4.16
N ASP A 156 -7.92 -4.10 -4.36
CA ASP A 156 -9.11 -4.26 -3.49
C ASP A 156 -9.56 -5.70 -3.29
N ARG A 157 -9.45 -6.52 -4.34
CA ARG A 157 -10.01 -7.87 -4.34
C ARG A 157 -9.11 -8.84 -3.58
N VAL A 158 -7.80 -8.58 -3.58
CA VAL A 158 -6.82 -9.35 -2.81
C VAL A 158 -6.98 -9.01 -1.33
N THR A 159 -7.04 -7.71 -0.98
CA THR A 159 -7.34 -7.22 0.37
C THR A 159 -8.64 -7.81 0.94
N LYS A 160 -9.75 -7.78 0.18
CA LYS A 160 -11.04 -8.36 0.61
C LYS A 160 -11.05 -9.89 0.74
N SER A 161 -10.12 -10.58 0.07
CA SER A 161 -9.97 -12.04 0.18
C SER A 161 -9.13 -12.39 1.41
N PHE A 162 -7.96 -11.75 1.55
CA PHE A 162 -7.11 -11.88 2.73
C PHE A 162 -7.87 -11.57 4.01
N TYR A 163 -8.57 -10.42 4.06
CA TYR A 163 -9.33 -9.98 5.24
C TYR A 163 -10.37 -11.02 5.70
N ARG A 164 -11.07 -11.66 4.76
CA ARG A 164 -12.09 -12.67 5.07
C ARG A 164 -11.50 -13.94 5.69
N GLU A 165 -10.34 -14.36 5.20
CA GLU A 165 -9.62 -15.51 5.78
C GLU A 165 -8.95 -15.13 7.09
N PHE A 166 -8.33 -13.95 7.16
CA PHE A 166 -7.78 -13.35 8.38
C PHE A 166 -8.83 -13.30 9.49
N GLN A 167 -10.07 -12.84 9.23
CA GLN A 167 -11.16 -12.85 10.21
C GLN A 167 -11.48 -14.25 10.77
N LYS A 168 -11.31 -15.31 9.97
CA LYS A 168 -11.50 -16.70 10.43
C LYS A 168 -10.32 -17.16 11.29
N HIS A 169 -9.09 -16.90 10.85
CA HIS A 169 -7.89 -17.25 11.61
C HIS A 169 -7.77 -16.43 12.90
N HIS A 170 -8.16 -15.15 12.90
CA HIS A 170 -8.28 -14.29 14.08
C HIS A 170 -9.22 -14.86 15.13
N ARG A 171 -10.46 -15.22 14.76
CA ARG A 171 -11.41 -15.82 15.73
C ARG A 171 -10.89 -17.12 16.33
N ASN A 172 -10.26 -17.97 15.51
CA ASN A 172 -9.67 -19.23 15.99
C ASN A 172 -8.49 -18.96 16.93
N PHE A 173 -7.62 -18.01 16.60
CA PHE A 173 -6.46 -17.62 17.40
C PHE A 173 -6.89 -16.98 18.73
N ALA A 174 -7.88 -16.07 18.71
CA ALA A 174 -8.46 -15.47 19.90
C ALA A 174 -9.02 -16.54 20.86
N ALA A 175 -9.65 -17.60 20.35
CA ALA A 175 -10.13 -18.71 21.18
C ALA A 175 -9.00 -19.53 21.85
N THR A 176 -7.76 -19.46 21.33
CA THR A 176 -6.57 -20.12 21.93
C THR A 176 -5.78 -19.24 22.90
N VAL A 177 -6.22 -17.99 23.13
CA VAL A 177 -5.61 -17.12 24.13
C VAL A 177 -6.22 -17.44 25.50
N GLU A 178 -5.37 -17.86 26.43
CA GLU A 178 -5.70 -18.17 27.83
C GLU A 178 -5.16 -17.07 28.77
N GLY A 179 -5.56 -17.10 30.05
CA GLY A 179 -5.21 -16.09 31.05
C GLY A 179 -6.10 -14.83 31.06
N ILE A 180 -6.76 -14.49 29.95
CA ILE A 180 -7.66 -13.32 29.85
C ILE A 180 -9.12 -13.72 30.15
N ALA A 181 -9.73 -13.10 31.15
CA ALA A 181 -11.08 -13.42 31.62
C ALA A 181 -12.20 -12.91 30.68
N SER A 182 -12.04 -11.72 30.11
CA SER A 182 -13.01 -11.08 29.22
C SER A 182 -12.84 -11.57 27.78
N ASP A 183 -13.96 -11.93 27.15
CA ASP A 183 -14.02 -12.33 25.74
C ASP A 183 -13.70 -11.16 24.79
N GLU A 184 -13.97 -9.92 25.22
CA GLU A 184 -13.66 -8.69 24.48
C GLU A 184 -12.16 -8.39 24.55
N ASP A 185 -11.58 -8.34 25.75
CA ASP A 185 -10.14 -8.18 25.99
C ASP A 185 -9.34 -9.24 25.21
N ARG A 186 -9.83 -10.48 25.17
CA ARG A 186 -9.19 -11.59 24.47
C ARG A 186 -9.16 -11.39 22.95
N ARG A 187 -10.27 -10.92 22.36
CA ARG A 187 -10.34 -10.56 20.92
C ARG A 187 -9.48 -9.34 20.62
N TRP A 188 -9.46 -8.36 21.51
CA TRP A 188 -8.65 -7.16 21.35
C TRP A 188 -7.16 -7.48 21.42
N TYR A 189 -6.72 -8.25 22.43
CA TYR A 189 -5.34 -8.71 22.54
C TYR A 189 -4.90 -9.56 21.34
N ALA A 190 -5.77 -10.47 20.88
CA ALA A 190 -5.52 -11.23 19.65
C ALA A 190 -5.29 -10.30 18.44
N SER A 191 -6.05 -9.21 18.31
CA SER A 191 -5.84 -8.21 17.25
C SER A 191 -4.48 -7.51 17.36
N VAL A 192 -4.09 -7.09 18.57
CA VAL A 192 -2.79 -6.44 18.84
C VAL A 192 -1.63 -7.37 18.51
N LEU A 193 -1.67 -8.61 19.03
CA LEU A 193 -0.63 -9.60 18.79
C LEU A 193 -0.55 -10.00 17.32
N LEU A 194 -1.69 -10.23 16.65
CA LEU A 194 -1.70 -10.56 15.22
C LEU A 194 -1.14 -9.43 14.37
N ASN A 195 -1.43 -8.16 14.68
CA ASN A 195 -0.84 -7.03 13.98
C ASN A 195 0.69 -6.97 14.15
N ARG A 196 1.20 -7.17 15.37
CA ARG A 196 2.65 -7.27 15.64
C ARG A 196 3.30 -8.39 14.82
N VAL A 197 2.70 -9.59 14.82
CA VAL A 197 3.22 -10.74 14.06
C VAL A 197 3.14 -10.50 12.55
N MET A 198 2.08 -9.86 12.03
CA MET A 198 1.97 -9.46 10.63
C MET A 198 3.07 -8.47 10.22
N PHE A 199 3.33 -7.44 11.04
CA PHE A 199 4.41 -6.48 10.78
C PHE A 199 5.78 -7.18 10.68
N VAL A 200 6.07 -8.10 11.62
CA VAL A 200 7.26 -8.95 11.59
C VAL A 200 7.32 -9.80 10.31
N TYR A 201 6.18 -10.33 9.85
CA TYR A 201 6.07 -11.07 8.59
C TYR A 201 6.37 -10.23 7.33
N PHE A 202 6.05 -8.93 7.33
CA PHE A 202 6.46 -8.02 6.25
C PHE A 202 7.97 -7.77 6.25
N ILE A 203 8.55 -7.35 7.38
CA ILE A 203 9.97 -6.97 7.45
C ILE A 203 10.93 -8.16 7.32
N GLN A 204 10.53 -9.37 7.75
CA GLN A 204 11.38 -10.56 7.59
C GLN A 204 11.63 -10.88 6.11
N ARG A 205 10.69 -10.62 5.18
CA ARG A 205 10.88 -10.96 3.75
C ARG A 205 12.03 -10.19 3.10
N LYS A 206 12.37 -8.98 3.58
CA LYS A 206 13.56 -8.23 3.14
C LYS A 206 14.88 -8.75 3.74
N GLY A 207 14.81 -9.65 4.74
CA GLY A 207 15.97 -10.17 5.47
C GLY A 207 16.44 -9.23 6.58
N PHE A 208 15.59 -8.32 7.06
CA PHE A 208 15.94 -7.39 8.15
C PHE A 208 16.04 -8.08 9.52
N LEU A 209 15.45 -9.26 9.68
CA LEU A 209 15.49 -10.01 10.94
C LEU A 209 16.50 -11.15 10.84
N ASP A 210 17.69 -10.91 11.40
CA ASP A 210 18.81 -11.85 11.48
C ASP A 210 19.14 -12.52 10.13
N ARG A 211 18.99 -11.74 9.04
CA ARG A 211 19.17 -12.15 7.63
C ARG A 211 18.28 -13.31 7.18
N ASP A 212 17.24 -13.67 7.95
CA ASP A 212 16.33 -14.79 7.66
C ASP A 212 14.98 -14.32 7.08
N ARG A 213 14.63 -14.84 5.90
CA ARG A 213 13.35 -14.53 5.21
C ARG A 213 12.14 -15.33 5.74
N ASN A 214 12.37 -16.30 6.62
CA ASN A 214 11.37 -17.12 7.31
C ASN A 214 11.53 -17.00 8.84
N TYR A 215 12.07 -15.87 9.31
CA TYR A 215 12.54 -15.62 10.67
C TYR A 215 11.67 -16.24 11.78
N LEU A 216 10.36 -15.93 11.81
CA LEU A 216 9.46 -16.41 12.85
C LEU A 216 9.33 -17.95 12.89
N ARG A 217 9.18 -18.62 11.73
CA ARG A 217 9.07 -20.08 11.65
C ARG A 217 10.39 -20.75 12.05
N SER A 218 11.54 -20.14 11.73
CA SER A 218 12.85 -20.61 12.17
C SER A 218 13.02 -20.51 13.69
N ARG A 219 12.62 -19.39 14.32
CA ARG A 219 12.75 -19.21 15.78
C ARG A 219 11.75 -20.07 16.56
N LEU A 220 10.55 -20.30 16.02
CA LEU A 220 9.61 -21.27 16.60
C LEU A 220 10.24 -22.67 16.67
N ARG A 221 10.90 -23.12 15.59
CA ARG A 221 11.61 -24.40 15.59
C ARG A 221 12.76 -24.42 16.60
N MET A 222 13.56 -23.35 16.67
CA MET A 222 14.67 -23.23 17.63
C MET A 222 14.18 -23.29 19.08
N VAL A 223 13.14 -22.52 19.43
CA VAL A 223 12.53 -22.51 20.76
C VAL A 223 11.97 -23.89 21.12
N ARG A 224 11.22 -24.54 20.22
CA ARG A 224 10.70 -25.90 20.43
C ARG A 224 11.80 -26.95 20.60
N GLN A 225 12.95 -26.79 19.93
CA GLN A 225 14.11 -27.68 20.09
C GLN A 225 14.85 -27.45 21.41
N HIS A 226 15.00 -26.20 21.85
CA HIS A 226 15.74 -25.84 23.07
C HIS A 226 14.90 -26.07 24.33
N TYR A 227 13.69 -25.53 24.37
CA TYR A 227 12.81 -25.57 25.54
C TYR A 227 11.81 -26.74 25.50
N GLY A 228 11.58 -27.37 24.34
CA GLY A 228 10.47 -28.33 24.16
C GLY A 228 9.16 -27.61 23.81
N ALA A 229 8.29 -28.29 23.06
CA ALA A 229 6.99 -27.74 22.67
C ALA A 229 6.11 -27.43 23.89
N ASP A 230 5.45 -26.27 23.87
CA ASP A 230 4.45 -25.79 24.83
C ASP A 230 4.91 -25.71 26.31
N ARG A 231 6.18 -25.98 26.63
CA ARG A 231 6.69 -25.84 28.00
C ARG A 231 6.74 -24.36 28.39
N PHE A 232 5.84 -23.95 29.28
CA PHE A 232 5.64 -22.55 29.69
C PHE A 232 5.37 -21.59 28.52
N TYR A 233 4.75 -22.09 27.45
CA TYR A 233 4.40 -21.30 26.25
C TYR A 233 5.62 -20.55 25.70
N ALA A 234 6.76 -21.25 25.63
CA ALA A 234 8.07 -20.66 25.43
C ALA A 234 8.16 -19.76 24.19
N PHE A 235 7.48 -20.09 23.08
CA PHE A 235 7.54 -19.24 21.89
C PHE A 235 6.90 -17.87 22.12
N TYR A 236 5.76 -17.81 22.79
CA TYR A 236 5.12 -16.56 23.16
C TYR A 236 5.93 -15.81 24.22
N ARG A 237 6.21 -16.46 25.37
CA ARG A 237 6.74 -15.77 26.56
C ARG A 237 8.25 -15.54 26.55
N ARG A 238 9.04 -16.48 26.02
CA ARG A 238 10.53 -16.39 25.99
C ARG A 238 11.09 -15.82 24.68
N PHE A 239 10.27 -15.72 23.63
CA PHE A 239 10.70 -15.19 22.34
C PHE A 239 9.87 -14.01 21.81
N LEU A 240 8.54 -14.14 21.65
CA LEU A 240 7.76 -13.04 21.05
C LEU A 240 7.73 -11.79 21.93
N LEU A 241 7.46 -11.89 23.23
CA LEU A 241 7.47 -10.70 24.11
C LEU A 241 8.85 -10.01 24.15
N PRO A 242 9.99 -10.71 24.37
CA PRO A 242 11.31 -10.07 24.29
C PRO A 242 11.67 -9.55 22.88
N LEU A 243 11.21 -10.20 21.81
CA LEU A 243 11.38 -9.71 20.43
C LEU A 243 10.65 -8.38 20.23
N PHE A 244 9.40 -8.27 20.68
CA PHE A 244 8.63 -7.05 20.53
C PHE A 244 9.21 -5.93 21.39
N HIS A 245 9.21 -6.06 22.72
CA HIS A 245 9.48 -4.93 23.60
C HIS A 245 10.96 -4.53 23.65
N VAL A 246 11.88 -5.50 23.62
CA VAL A 246 13.33 -5.24 23.69
C VAL A 246 13.96 -5.22 22.30
N GLY A 247 13.73 -6.26 21.49
CA GLY A 247 14.33 -6.38 20.16
C GLY A 247 13.92 -5.25 19.22
N LEU A 248 12.63 -5.16 18.91
CA LEU A 248 12.09 -4.19 17.96
C LEU A 248 11.73 -2.87 18.66
N GLY A 249 11.28 -2.91 19.91
CA GLY A 249 10.78 -1.76 20.68
C GLY A 249 11.84 -0.91 21.39
N SER A 250 13.09 -1.36 21.48
CA SER A 250 14.17 -0.60 22.13
C SER A 250 15.37 -0.30 21.20
N PRO A 251 15.96 0.92 21.25
CA PRO A 251 17.19 1.25 20.52
C PRO A 251 18.34 0.30 20.88
N PRO A 252 19.27 -0.02 19.95
CA PRO A 252 20.32 -1.03 20.18
C PRO A 252 21.13 -0.83 21.47
N ASP A 253 21.48 0.41 21.79
CA ASP A 253 22.28 0.78 22.98
C ASP A 253 21.51 0.67 24.30
N GLY A 254 20.17 0.53 24.24
CA GLY A 254 19.28 0.41 25.39
C GLY A 254 18.61 -0.97 25.54
N ARG A 255 19.06 -1.98 24.78
CA ARG A 255 18.47 -3.34 24.82
C ARG A 255 18.93 -4.11 26.05
N ASP A 256 18.09 -4.14 27.08
CA ASP A 256 18.25 -5.03 28.24
C ASP A 256 17.36 -6.28 28.10
N TYR A 257 17.98 -7.42 27.79
CA TYR A 257 17.29 -8.71 27.73
C TYR A 257 17.38 -9.39 29.09
N ALA A 258 16.23 -9.58 29.76
CA ALA A 258 16.13 -10.26 31.04
C ALA A 258 16.79 -11.67 31.08
N GLU A 259 16.90 -12.32 29.92
CA GLU A 259 17.62 -13.58 29.74
C GLU A 259 18.62 -13.46 28.58
N ALA A 260 19.90 -13.74 28.85
CA ALA A 260 20.95 -13.74 27.81
C ALA A 260 20.68 -14.75 26.67
N GLU A 261 19.86 -15.77 26.91
CA GLU A 261 19.44 -16.71 25.87
C GLU A 261 18.40 -16.11 24.92
N ALA A 262 17.51 -15.22 25.40
CA ALA A 262 16.58 -14.50 24.53
C ALA A 262 17.32 -13.65 23.49
N GLN A 263 18.42 -12.99 23.88
CA GLN A 263 19.28 -12.26 22.94
C GLN A 263 19.85 -13.18 21.83
N ARG A 264 20.27 -14.41 22.17
CA ARG A 264 20.78 -15.38 21.18
C ARG A 264 19.71 -15.88 20.22
N ILE A 265 18.50 -16.13 20.71
CA ILE A 265 17.39 -16.65 19.90
C ILE A 265 16.86 -15.56 18.95
N ILE A 266 16.87 -14.30 19.40
CA ILE A 266 16.44 -13.14 18.59
C ILE A 266 17.49 -12.77 17.54
N GLY A 267 18.77 -12.71 17.91
CA GLY A 267 19.84 -12.34 16.98
C GLY A 267 19.81 -10.87 16.55
N ASP A 268 20.25 -10.60 15.32
CA ASP A 268 20.43 -9.24 14.77
C ASP A 268 19.11 -8.66 14.22
N VAL A 269 18.44 -7.80 14.99
CA VAL A 269 17.16 -7.16 14.61
C VAL A 269 17.24 -5.63 14.69
N PRO A 270 16.52 -4.88 13.81
CA PRO A 270 16.50 -3.42 13.82
C PRO A 270 15.64 -2.89 14.98
N TYR A 271 15.88 -1.63 15.37
CA TYR A 271 14.92 -0.88 16.18
C TYR A 271 13.80 -0.34 15.27
N VAL A 272 12.55 -0.55 15.67
CA VAL A 272 11.34 -0.11 14.98
C VAL A 272 10.52 0.72 15.95
N ASN A 273 10.71 2.04 15.89
CA ASN A 273 9.92 3.00 16.66
C ASN A 273 8.45 3.03 16.17
N GLY A 274 7.53 3.48 17.03
CA GLY A 274 6.13 3.77 16.65
C GLY A 274 5.04 3.07 17.47
N GLY A 275 5.27 2.77 18.76
CA GLY A 275 4.24 2.31 19.71
C GLY A 275 3.69 0.89 19.52
N ILE A 276 3.68 0.35 18.30
CA ILE A 276 3.13 -0.98 17.98
C ILE A 276 3.75 -2.11 18.81
N PHE A 277 4.99 -1.96 19.28
CA PHE A 277 5.74 -2.93 20.07
C PHE A 277 5.90 -2.57 21.56
N GLU A 278 5.26 -1.50 22.05
CA GLU A 278 5.23 -1.18 23.49
C GLU A 278 4.41 -2.22 24.28
N PRO A 279 4.65 -2.45 25.57
CA PRO A 279 3.78 -3.30 26.40
C PRO A 279 2.33 -2.85 26.33
N HIS A 280 1.41 -3.79 26.10
CA HIS A 280 -0.03 -3.53 26.09
C HIS A 280 -0.59 -3.65 27.52
N GLU A 281 -1.58 -2.85 27.90
CA GLU A 281 -2.19 -2.89 29.24
C GLU A 281 -2.69 -4.30 29.64
N LEU A 282 -3.15 -5.08 28.67
CA LEU A 282 -3.56 -6.48 28.88
C LEU A 282 -2.39 -7.44 29.14
N GLU A 283 -1.19 -7.15 28.63
CA GLU A 283 0.04 -7.93 28.89
C GLU A 283 0.58 -7.68 30.30
N GLU A 284 0.27 -6.51 30.88
CA GLU A 284 0.59 -6.17 32.27
C GLU A 284 -0.49 -6.67 33.26
N ALA A 285 -1.77 -6.64 32.84
CA ALA A 285 -2.90 -6.99 33.69
C ALA A 285 -3.18 -8.50 33.81
N TYR A 286 -2.81 -9.30 32.80
CA TYR A 286 -3.15 -10.72 32.73
C TYR A 286 -1.93 -11.62 32.51
N ASP A 287 -1.97 -12.82 33.10
CA ASP A 287 -0.97 -13.87 32.89
C ASP A 287 -1.28 -14.63 31.60
N ILE A 288 -1.03 -14.00 30.44
CA ILE A 288 -1.46 -14.50 29.12
C ILE A 288 -0.68 -15.77 28.73
N GLU A 289 -1.41 -16.77 28.22
CA GLU A 289 -0.86 -18.03 27.73
C GLU A 289 -1.39 -18.35 26.32
N ILE A 290 -0.50 -18.77 25.41
CA ILE A 290 -0.84 -19.08 24.01
C ILE A 290 0.05 -20.23 23.52
N ALA A 291 -0.56 -21.35 23.12
CA ALA A 291 0.15 -22.56 22.68
C ALA A 291 0.95 -22.36 21.37
N ASP A 292 2.09 -23.04 21.24
CA ASP A 292 2.96 -23.02 20.06
C ASP A 292 2.17 -23.38 18.79
N GLY A 293 1.24 -24.34 18.90
CA GLY A 293 0.38 -24.80 17.79
C GLY A 293 -0.59 -23.74 17.24
N ALA A 294 -0.92 -22.71 18.02
CA ALA A 294 -1.69 -21.56 17.52
C ALA A 294 -0.86 -20.72 16.54
N PHE A 295 0.44 -20.54 16.84
CA PHE A 295 1.38 -19.87 15.96
C PHE A 295 1.74 -20.72 14.73
N GLU A 296 1.83 -22.06 14.84
CA GLU A 296 1.99 -22.93 13.67
C GLU A 296 0.81 -22.79 12.70
N SER A 297 -0.42 -22.84 13.21
CA SER A 297 -1.65 -22.65 12.42
C SER A 297 -1.74 -21.26 11.79
N LEU A 298 -1.22 -20.24 12.46
CA LEU A 298 -1.14 -18.87 11.96
C LEU A 298 -0.08 -18.72 10.85
N PHE A 299 1.11 -19.29 11.04
CA PHE A 299 2.21 -19.24 10.07
C PHE A 299 1.89 -20.06 8.82
N ASP A 300 1.20 -21.19 8.96
CA ASP A 300 0.68 -21.96 7.83
C ASP A 300 -0.33 -21.13 7.01
N PHE A 301 -1.20 -20.34 7.66
CA PHE A 301 -2.07 -19.39 6.96
C PHE A 301 -1.27 -18.28 6.27
N PHE A 302 -0.38 -17.59 7.00
CA PHE A 302 0.43 -16.50 6.46
C PHE A 302 1.34 -16.94 5.31
N ASP A 303 1.85 -18.18 5.32
CA ASP A 303 2.67 -18.73 4.23
C ASP A 303 1.85 -19.09 2.96
N THR A 304 0.51 -19.08 3.00
CA THR A 304 -0.31 -19.11 1.77
C THR A 304 -0.35 -17.77 1.02
N TRP A 305 0.07 -16.68 1.68
CA TRP A 305 0.11 -15.32 1.14
C TRP A 305 1.53 -14.83 0.90
N ARG A 306 1.68 -13.95 -0.09
CA ARG A 306 2.96 -13.45 -0.57
C ARG A 306 3.17 -12.01 -0.10
N TRP A 307 3.97 -11.87 0.95
CA TRP A 307 4.20 -10.61 1.66
C TRP A 307 5.24 -9.75 0.94
N HIS A 308 4.88 -8.51 0.63
CA HIS A 308 5.76 -7.52 0.00
C HIS A 308 5.71 -6.19 0.75
N LEU A 309 6.85 -5.50 0.82
CA LEU A 309 6.97 -4.17 1.45
C LEU A 309 6.90 -3.00 0.44
N ASP A 310 7.09 -3.29 -0.85
CA ASP A 310 7.10 -2.29 -1.91
C ASP A 310 5.75 -2.29 -2.68
N GLU A 311 5.48 -1.25 -3.46
CA GLU A 311 4.38 -1.23 -4.42
C GLU A 311 4.62 -2.20 -5.60
N CYS A 312 4.32 -3.48 -5.33
CA CYS A 312 4.15 -4.61 -6.26
C CYS A 312 5.43 -5.35 -6.72
N PRO A 313 5.32 -6.53 -7.38
CA PRO A 313 5.17 -6.42 -8.84
C PRO A 313 4.29 -7.46 -9.59
N THR A 314 3.97 -8.66 -9.09
CA THR A 314 3.71 -9.79 -10.03
C THR A 314 2.27 -9.94 -10.53
N GLY A 315 1.25 -9.61 -9.74
CA GLY A 315 -0.15 -9.78 -10.12
C GLY A 315 -0.73 -11.17 -9.81
N GLU A 316 -0.08 -11.94 -8.94
CA GLU A 316 -0.67 -13.13 -8.33
C GLU A 316 -1.81 -12.75 -7.37
N SER A 317 -2.84 -13.59 -7.26
CA SER A 317 -4.06 -13.27 -6.50
C SER A 317 -3.91 -13.36 -4.97
N ASN A 318 -2.70 -13.58 -4.47
CA ASN A 318 -2.36 -13.74 -3.06
C ASN A 318 -1.18 -12.83 -2.62
N GLU A 319 -0.89 -11.74 -3.35
CA GLU A 319 0.09 -10.74 -2.92
C GLU A 319 -0.51 -9.74 -1.91
N ILE A 320 0.16 -9.51 -0.78
CA ILE A 320 -0.26 -8.54 0.24
C ILE A 320 0.82 -7.49 0.49
N ASN A 321 0.37 -6.25 0.70
CA ASN A 321 1.18 -5.06 0.89
C ASN A 321 0.87 -4.38 2.24
N PRO A 322 1.65 -3.37 2.68
CA PRO A 322 1.47 -2.74 4.00
C PRO A 322 0.13 -2.02 4.20
N ASP A 323 -0.55 -1.57 3.15
CA ASP A 323 -1.89 -0.95 3.25
C ASP A 323 -2.91 -1.87 3.97
N ILE A 324 -2.72 -3.19 3.85
CA ILE A 324 -3.57 -4.19 4.49
C ILE A 324 -3.38 -4.19 6.02
N LEU A 325 -2.19 -3.82 6.52
CA LEU A 325 -1.99 -3.56 7.96
C LEU A 325 -2.85 -2.39 8.40
N GLY A 326 -2.80 -1.27 7.66
CA GLY A 326 -3.60 -0.08 7.94
C GLY A 326 -5.10 -0.39 7.99
N PHE A 327 -5.61 -1.06 6.96
CA PHE A 327 -7.00 -1.49 6.89
C PHE A 327 -7.39 -2.42 8.05
N ILE A 328 -6.57 -3.42 8.39
CA ILE A 328 -6.87 -4.34 9.51
C ILE A 328 -6.80 -3.63 10.85
N PHE A 329 -5.81 -2.75 11.05
CA PHE A 329 -5.65 -1.97 12.27
C PHE A 329 -6.86 -1.06 12.51
N GLU A 330 -7.29 -0.31 11.49
CA GLU A 330 -8.50 0.50 11.56
C GLU A 330 -9.75 -0.36 11.84
N GLN A 331 -9.92 -1.48 11.14
CA GLN A 331 -11.08 -2.35 11.34
C GLN A 331 -11.13 -3.02 12.72
N TYR A 332 -10.00 -3.31 13.35
CA TYR A 332 -9.96 -4.02 14.63
C TYR A 332 -9.74 -3.14 15.87
N ILE A 333 -9.19 -1.93 15.72
CA ILE A 333 -9.01 -0.98 16.83
C ILE A 333 -10.14 0.07 16.87
N ASN A 334 -10.69 0.49 15.73
CA ASN A 334 -11.76 1.49 15.71
C ASN A 334 -13.18 0.87 15.76
N PHE A 335 -13.33 -0.43 15.46
CA PHE A 335 -14.60 -1.17 15.59
C PHE A 335 -14.51 -2.25 16.68
N THR A 336 -14.36 -1.83 17.93
CA THR A 336 -14.81 -2.64 19.08
C THR A 336 -16.33 -2.74 19.09
N ASP A 337 -16.88 -3.89 19.51
CA ASP A 337 -18.34 -4.17 19.54
C ASP A 337 -19.14 -3.13 20.39
N ALA A 338 -18.45 -2.35 21.24
CA ALA A 338 -19.01 -1.28 22.08
C ALA A 338 -19.10 0.12 21.43
N GLY A 339 -18.65 0.32 20.18
CA GLY A 339 -18.78 1.58 19.44
C GLY A 339 -17.47 2.34 19.15
N GLN A 340 -17.57 3.44 18.41
CA GLN A 340 -16.41 4.23 17.97
C GLN A 340 -15.72 4.92 19.16
N LYS A 341 -14.40 4.71 19.32
CA LYS A 341 -13.56 5.63 20.08
C LYS A 341 -13.41 6.93 19.27
N GLU A 342 -13.76 8.08 19.84
CA GLU A 342 -13.72 9.39 19.15
C GLU A 342 -12.31 9.77 18.67
N ASN A 343 -11.27 9.24 19.33
CA ASN A 343 -9.86 9.38 18.93
C ASN A 343 -9.35 8.09 18.25
N GLY A 344 -10.01 7.69 17.16
CA GLY A 344 -9.59 6.53 16.36
C GLY A 344 -8.20 6.73 15.73
N ALA A 345 -7.45 5.64 15.59
CA ALA A 345 -6.17 5.65 14.88
C ALA A 345 -6.41 5.37 13.39
N TYR A 346 -5.98 6.26 12.52
CA TYR A 346 -6.17 6.17 11.07
C TYR A 346 -4.85 5.93 10.35
N TYR A 347 -4.87 5.08 9.34
CA TYR A 347 -3.69 4.82 8.52
C TYR A 347 -3.48 5.96 7.53
N THR A 348 -2.38 6.68 7.71
CA THR A 348 -1.95 7.73 6.78
C THR A 348 -1.39 7.07 5.51
N LYS A 349 -2.05 7.32 4.37
CA LYS A 349 -1.74 6.72 3.07
C LYS A 349 -0.32 7.08 2.53
N PRO A 350 0.19 6.35 1.52
CA PRO A 350 1.49 6.59 0.88
C PRO A 350 1.70 7.98 0.26
N ASP A 351 0.64 8.67 -0.16
CA ASP A 351 0.68 10.03 -0.71
C ASP A 351 1.06 11.07 0.36
N VAL A 352 0.37 11.06 1.49
CA VAL A 352 0.63 11.97 2.61
C VAL A 352 1.95 11.63 3.29
N THR A 353 2.22 10.34 3.55
CA THR A 353 3.51 9.92 4.13
C THR A 353 4.68 10.15 3.17
N GLY A 354 4.49 9.95 1.87
CA GLY A 354 5.47 10.25 0.83
C GLY A 354 5.78 11.73 0.73
N TYR A 355 4.76 12.60 0.75
CA TYR A 355 4.94 14.06 0.84
C TYR A 355 5.72 14.47 2.10
N MET A 356 5.33 13.96 3.27
CA MET A 356 6.03 14.25 4.53
C MET A 356 7.49 13.80 4.49
N ALA A 357 7.78 12.61 3.97
CA ALA A 357 9.13 12.09 3.80
C ALA A 357 9.95 12.93 2.81
N ALA A 358 9.39 13.25 1.64
CA ALA A 358 10.04 14.07 0.63
C ALA A 358 10.36 15.49 1.15
N SER A 359 9.46 16.10 1.92
CA SER A 359 9.63 17.44 2.46
C SER A 359 10.48 17.52 3.74
N THR A 360 10.86 16.40 4.36
CA THR A 360 11.64 16.40 5.62
C THR A 360 12.94 15.59 5.54
N ILE A 361 12.89 14.38 4.97
CA ILE A 361 14.04 13.48 4.90
C ILE A 361 14.97 13.89 3.76
N LEU A 362 14.46 14.23 2.57
CA LEU A 362 15.31 14.61 1.44
C LEU A 362 16.14 15.89 1.74
N PRO A 363 15.59 16.98 2.29
CA PRO A 363 16.39 18.14 2.70
C PRO A 363 17.42 17.80 3.78
N ALA A 364 17.01 17.06 4.82
CA ALA A 364 17.93 16.70 5.91
C ALA A 364 19.05 15.74 5.47
N VAL A 365 18.81 14.89 4.46
CA VAL A 365 19.87 14.09 3.82
C VAL A 365 20.75 14.99 2.95
N ALA A 366 20.18 15.94 2.21
CA ALA A 366 20.94 16.86 1.37
C ALA A 366 21.91 17.72 2.19
N ASP A 367 21.43 18.36 3.27
CA ASP A 367 22.23 19.14 4.21
C ASP A 367 23.40 18.32 4.78
N ARG A 368 23.16 17.04 5.11
CA ARG A 368 24.19 16.14 5.65
C ARG A 368 25.25 15.74 4.62
N LEU A 369 24.87 15.59 3.34
CA LEU A 369 25.82 15.30 2.26
C LEU A 369 26.72 16.51 1.99
N VAL A 370 26.14 17.72 1.95
CA VAL A 370 26.90 18.98 1.86
C VAL A 370 27.85 19.15 3.06
N ALA A 371 27.37 18.91 4.28
CA ALA A 371 28.18 18.98 5.49
C ALA A 371 29.31 17.91 5.53
N ALA A 372 29.15 16.80 4.81
CA ALA A 372 30.19 15.78 4.62
C ALA A 372 31.22 16.14 3.53
N GLY A 373 31.09 17.30 2.87
CA GLY A 373 32.00 17.77 1.83
C GLY A 373 31.78 17.12 0.46
N LEU A 374 30.60 16.54 0.22
CA LEU A 374 30.16 16.13 -1.12
C LEU A 374 29.54 17.33 -1.85
N ASP A 375 29.54 17.29 -3.19
CA ASP A 375 28.85 18.28 -4.00
C ASP A 375 27.37 18.37 -3.61
N ASP A 376 26.81 19.57 -3.74
CA ASP A 376 25.40 19.83 -3.44
C ASP A 376 24.50 18.79 -4.14
N PRO A 377 23.68 18.02 -3.42
CA PRO A 377 22.77 17.07 -4.03
C PRO A 377 21.80 17.72 -5.03
N ALA A 378 21.52 19.02 -4.93
CA ALA A 378 20.82 19.76 -5.98
C ALA A 378 21.60 19.84 -7.31
N LEU A 379 22.95 19.92 -7.27
CA LEU A 379 23.81 19.82 -8.45
C LEU A 379 23.86 18.38 -8.99
N LEU A 380 23.92 17.37 -8.11
CA LEU A 380 23.91 15.96 -8.52
C LEU A 380 22.57 15.53 -9.13
N LEU A 381 21.46 16.09 -8.64
CA LEU A 381 20.10 15.85 -9.12
C LEU A 381 19.66 16.80 -10.24
N ALA A 382 20.47 17.80 -10.62
CA ALA A 382 20.14 18.74 -11.70
C ALA A 382 19.86 18.04 -13.05
N GLY A 383 20.46 16.86 -13.29
CA GLY A 383 20.18 16.02 -14.45
C GLY A 383 18.95 15.11 -14.33
N SER A 384 18.34 15.03 -13.14
CA SER A 384 17.17 14.18 -12.84
C SER A 384 15.83 14.89 -13.03
N GLY A 385 15.84 16.20 -13.30
CA GLY A 385 14.64 17.03 -13.36
C GLY A 385 13.86 17.02 -12.04
N ASP A 386 12.54 17.16 -12.13
CA ASP A 386 11.67 17.29 -10.95
C ASP A 386 11.40 15.94 -10.23
N ALA A 387 12.08 14.86 -10.60
CA ALA A 387 11.80 13.49 -10.09
C ALA A 387 11.88 13.34 -8.55
N TYR A 388 12.54 14.27 -7.87
CA TYR A 388 12.70 14.31 -6.41
C TYR A 388 12.22 15.64 -5.77
N LEU A 389 11.59 16.52 -6.57
CA LEU A 389 11.07 17.82 -6.14
C LEU A 389 9.56 17.81 -6.23
N HIS A 390 8.88 17.86 -5.09
CA HIS A 390 7.43 18.06 -5.06
C HIS A 390 7.08 19.46 -5.59
N ASP A 391 6.01 19.60 -6.39
CA ASP A 391 5.57 20.88 -6.99
C ASP A 391 5.53 22.04 -5.97
N SER A 392 5.12 21.78 -4.72
CA SER A 392 5.09 22.75 -3.62
C SER A 392 6.44 23.40 -3.32
N ASN A 393 7.54 22.68 -3.55
CA ASN A 393 8.90 23.13 -3.26
C ASN A 393 9.47 23.98 -4.41
N GLY A 394 8.81 24.01 -5.58
CA GLY A 394 9.14 24.90 -6.70
C GLY A 394 8.69 26.36 -6.47
N HIS A 395 7.90 26.62 -5.43
CA HIS A 395 7.39 27.96 -5.11
C HIS A 395 8.24 28.64 -4.03
N GLY A 396 9.18 29.49 -4.46
CA GLY A 396 9.90 30.38 -3.56
C GLY A 396 9.00 31.46 -2.94
N ILE A 397 9.43 32.03 -1.82
CA ILE A 397 8.81 33.25 -1.28
C ILE A 397 9.13 34.39 -2.24
N GLU A 398 8.12 35.15 -2.70
CA GLU A 398 8.33 36.44 -3.38
C GLU A 398 8.85 37.48 -2.39
N SER A 399 10.10 37.34 -1.96
CA SER A 399 10.80 38.39 -1.24
C SER A 399 11.12 39.52 -2.23
N SER A 400 10.25 40.52 -2.27
CA SER A 400 10.60 41.83 -2.81
C SER A 400 11.71 42.43 -1.94
N THR A 401 12.95 42.10 -2.27
CA THR A 401 14.15 42.75 -1.73
C THR A 401 14.20 44.18 -2.25
N SER A 402 13.37 45.03 -1.64
CA SER A 402 13.45 46.48 -1.76
C SER A 402 14.80 46.92 -1.20
N GLY A 403 15.79 47.06 -2.08
CA GLY A 403 17.08 47.63 -1.76
C GLY A 403 16.93 49.10 -1.39
N THR A 404 16.64 49.38 -0.12
CA THR A 404 16.74 50.72 0.45
C THR A 404 18.22 51.02 0.70
N ASP A 405 18.88 51.52 -0.35
CA ASP A 405 20.19 52.16 -0.24
C ASP A 405 20.03 53.43 0.62
N GLY A 406 20.35 53.29 1.90
CA GLY A 406 19.95 54.21 2.98
C GLY A 406 21.12 54.67 3.83
N ARG A 407 22.05 55.42 3.23
CA ARG A 407 23.11 56.13 3.95
C ARG A 407 22.52 57.18 4.92
N THR A 408 22.73 56.98 6.22
CA THR A 408 22.91 58.08 7.18
C THR A 408 23.82 57.66 8.33
N ASP A 409 24.83 58.48 8.63
CA ASP A 409 25.66 58.41 9.83
C ASP A 409 24.83 58.54 11.13
N GLY A 410 25.33 57.97 12.24
CA GLY A 410 24.71 58.27 13.55
C GLY A 410 25.19 57.48 14.77
N ARG A 411 26.40 57.80 15.27
CA ARG A 411 26.85 57.70 16.68
C ARG A 411 26.47 56.48 17.56
N THR A 412 27.53 55.86 18.10
CA THR A 412 27.54 55.17 19.39
C THR A 412 27.25 56.10 20.57
N ASP A 413 26.29 55.73 21.43
CA ASP A 413 26.17 55.96 22.89
C ASP A 413 24.89 55.19 23.32
N GLY A 414 24.73 54.54 24.49
CA GLY A 414 25.56 54.49 25.69
C GLY A 414 24.72 54.71 26.96
N ARG A 415 24.00 53.68 27.46
CA ARG A 415 23.36 53.52 28.81
C ARG A 415 22.39 52.32 28.78
N THR A 416 22.58 51.21 29.51
CA THR A 416 22.46 50.91 30.96
C THR A 416 21.03 50.94 31.55
N ASP A 417 20.62 49.78 32.07
CA ASP A 417 19.69 49.48 33.18
C ASP A 417 18.35 50.22 33.34
N GLY A 418 17.28 49.41 33.48
CA GLY A 418 15.94 49.84 33.93
C GLY A 418 15.08 48.62 34.26
N ARG A 419 14.86 48.39 35.56
CA ARG A 419 14.05 47.28 36.13
C ARG A 419 12.59 47.72 36.28
N THR A 420 11.72 46.78 36.69
CA THR A 420 10.33 46.96 37.21
C THR A 420 9.28 47.49 36.21
N ASP A 421 8.05 46.96 36.18
CA ASP A 421 7.38 45.93 37.02
C ASP A 421 6.85 44.74 36.19
#